data_AF-A0A948GZL3-F1
#
_entry.id   AF-A0A948GZL3-F1
#
_cell.length_a   1.000
_cell.length_b   1.000
_cell.length_c   1.000
_cell.angle_alpha   90.00
_cell.angle_beta   90.00
_cell.angle_gamma   90.00
#
_symmetry.space_group_name_H-M   'P 1'
#
loop_
_entity.id
_entity.type
_entity.pdbx_description
1 polymer ?
#
loop_
_entity_poly.entity_id
_entity_poly.type
_entity_poly.pdbx_seq_one_letter_code
_entity_poly.pdbx_strand_id
1 'polypeptide(L)'
;MIVPMKKAYIIFQAKDKLPALKTLRKLGLIHIEHIKVPQGQDITTITEELNLINRAIDILEEAAKTGVSGDAYIEKSDFLTVARHVVGVSRKIEQLKEFSLNLSSKIETWKDWGDFDPKQIIALREKGISIKLFHIPEKDIRNFCQDVIVKTFFRKKGMVN
;
A
#
# COMPACT_ATOMS: atom_id res chain seq x y z
N MET A 1 -37.70 -21.87 -16.07
CA MET A 1 -37.78 -22.57 -17.37
C MET A 1 -36.68 -22.02 -18.26
N ILE A 2 -35.73 -22.84 -18.72
CA ILE A 2 -34.61 -22.38 -19.57
C ILE A 2 -35.05 -22.46 -21.03
N VAL A 3 -34.91 -21.38 -21.79
CA VAL A 3 -35.29 -21.33 -23.21
C VAL A 3 -34.21 -22.02 -24.05
N PRO A 4 -34.56 -22.93 -24.99
CA PRO A 4 -33.58 -23.59 -25.84
C PRO A 4 -32.90 -22.59 -26.79
N MET A 5 -31.59 -22.44 -26.66
CA MET A 5 -30.80 -21.57 -27.54
C MET A 5 -30.31 -22.32 -28.79
N LYS A 6 -30.20 -21.61 -29.92
CA LYS A 6 -29.67 -22.14 -31.20
C LYS A 6 -28.32 -21.49 -31.53
N LYS A 7 -27.36 -22.28 -32.03
CA LYS A 7 -26.10 -21.76 -32.55
C LYS A 7 -26.31 -21.23 -33.98
N ALA A 8 -25.78 -20.05 -34.27
CA ALA A 8 -25.82 -19.42 -35.59
C ALA A 8 -24.41 -18.99 -36.01
N TYR A 9 -24.04 -19.25 -37.26
CA TYR A 9 -22.79 -18.78 -37.86
C TYR A 9 -23.10 -17.66 -38.84
N ILE A 10 -22.50 -16.49 -38.64
CA ILE A 10 -22.69 -15.32 -39.51
C ILE A 10 -21.35 -15.02 -40.18
N ILE A 11 -21.36 -14.95 -41.51
CA ILE A 11 -20.18 -14.65 -42.32
C ILE A 11 -20.29 -13.21 -42.79
N PHE A 12 -19.22 -12.44 -42.63
CA PHE A 12 -19.13 -11.03 -43.03
C PHE A 12 -17.82 -10.79 -43.78
N GLN A 13 -17.82 -9.79 -44.67
CA GLN A 13 -16.58 -9.30 -45.29
C GLN A 13 -15.72 -8.64 -44.20
N ALA A 14 -14.39 -8.76 -44.32
CA ALA A 14 -13.45 -8.25 -43.32
C ALA A 14 -13.63 -6.75 -43.03
N LYS A 15 -13.95 -5.96 -44.06
CA LYS A 15 -14.20 -4.51 -43.98
C LYS A 15 -15.45 -4.15 -43.14
N ASP A 16 -16.45 -5.04 -43.10
CA ASP A 16 -17.74 -4.80 -42.46
C ASP A 16 -17.83 -5.38 -41.04
N LYS A 17 -16.72 -5.96 -40.54
CA LYS A 17 -16.66 -6.61 -39.22
C LYS A 17 -17.13 -5.69 -38.09
N LEU A 18 -16.58 -4.48 -37.98
CA LEU A 18 -16.91 -3.55 -36.89
C LEU A 18 -18.35 -3.00 -36.99
N PRO A 19 -18.81 -2.50 -38.16
CA PRO A 19 -20.21 -2.09 -38.34
C PRO A 19 -21.21 -3.21 -38.04
N ALA A 20 -20.97 -4.42 -38.54
CA ALA A 20 -21.85 -5.56 -38.32
C ALA A 20 -21.95 -5.91 -36.83
N LEU A 21 -20.82 -5.96 -36.11
CA LEU A 21 -20.81 -6.22 -34.66
C LEU A 21 -21.56 -5.14 -33.87
N LYS A 22 -21.44 -3.86 -34.24
CA LYS A 22 -22.21 -2.78 -33.60
C LYS A 22 -23.72 -2.96 -33.79
N THR A 23 -24.15 -3.35 -35.00
CA THR A 23 -25.56 -3.61 -35.28
C THR A 23 -26.09 -4.83 -34.54
N LEU A 24 -25.33 -5.94 -34.52
CA LEU A 24 -25.68 -7.13 -33.76
C LEU A 24 -25.77 -6.86 -32.25
N ARG A 25 -24.85 -6.05 -31.71
CA ARG A 25 -24.91 -5.59 -30.31
C ARG A 25 -26.17 -4.79 -30.02
N LYS A 26 -26.59 -3.90 -30.93
CA LYS A 26 -27.83 -3.11 -30.77
C LYS A 26 -29.09 -3.98 -30.79
N LEU A 27 -29.09 -5.04 -31.61
CA LEU A 27 -30.22 -5.98 -31.67
C LEU A 27 -30.33 -6.83 -30.39
N GLY A 28 -29.22 -7.16 -29.73
CA GLY A 28 -29.23 -7.88 -28.44
C GLY A 28 -29.71 -9.33 -28.50
N LEU A 29 -29.88 -9.89 -29.70
CA LEU A 29 -30.44 -11.23 -29.92
C LEU A 29 -29.41 -12.37 -29.89
N ILE A 30 -28.12 -12.04 -29.88
CA ILE A 30 -27.04 -13.01 -30.08
C ILE A 30 -26.01 -12.88 -28.96
N HIS A 31 -25.64 -14.01 -28.36
CA HIS A 31 -24.47 -14.13 -27.51
C HIS A 31 -23.23 -14.43 -28.38
N ILE A 32 -22.28 -13.51 -28.41
CA ILE A 32 -21.07 -13.65 -29.24
C ILE A 32 -20.03 -14.46 -28.46
N GLU A 33 -19.70 -15.65 -28.97
CA GLU A 33 -18.59 -16.46 -28.46
C GLU A 33 -17.29 -16.10 -29.19
N HIS A 34 -16.23 -15.88 -28.43
CA HIS A 34 -14.91 -15.60 -28.98
C HIS A 34 -14.18 -16.91 -29.26
N ILE A 35 -13.93 -17.22 -30.54
CA ILE A 35 -13.13 -18.40 -30.94
C ILE A 35 -11.67 -18.21 -30.53
N LYS A 36 -11.18 -16.96 -30.52
CA LYS A 36 -9.89 -16.56 -29.96
C LYS A 36 -10.10 -15.34 -29.09
N VAL A 37 -9.44 -15.30 -27.92
CA VAL A 37 -9.48 -14.14 -27.03
C VAL A 37 -8.98 -12.92 -27.82
N PRO A 38 -9.75 -11.81 -27.85
CA PRO A 38 -9.33 -10.63 -28.57
C PRO A 38 -8.10 -10.03 -27.87
N GLN A 39 -6.98 -10.03 -28.58
CA GLN A 39 -5.74 -9.40 -28.15
C GLN A 39 -5.47 -8.19 -29.04
N GLY A 40 -5.23 -7.03 -28.43
CA GLY A 40 -4.93 -5.78 -29.12
C GLY A 40 -4.41 -4.75 -28.12
N GLN A 41 -3.50 -3.88 -28.56
CA GLN A 41 -2.91 -2.82 -27.73
C GLN A 41 -3.98 -1.90 -27.14
N ASP A 42 -5.01 -1.56 -27.93
CA ASP A 42 -6.13 -0.74 -27.45
C ASP A 42 -6.92 -1.40 -26.31
N ILE A 43 -7.06 -2.74 -26.34
CA ILE A 43 -7.77 -3.48 -25.31
C ILE A 43 -6.97 -3.45 -24.01
N THR A 44 -5.66 -3.64 -24.09
CA THR A 44 -4.79 -3.58 -22.91
C THR A 44 -4.83 -2.20 -22.25
N THR A 45 -4.74 -1.11 -23.04
CA THR A 45 -4.81 0.25 -22.51
C THR A 45 -6.15 0.53 -21.84
N ILE A 46 -7.27 0.17 -22.48
CA ILE A 46 -8.61 0.36 -21.91
C ILE A 46 -8.77 -0.47 -20.62
N THR A 47 -8.23 -1.70 -20.56
CA THR A 47 -8.30 -2.50 -19.34
C THR A 47 -7.46 -1.91 -18.21
N GLU A 48 -6.30 -1.33 -18.49
CA GLU A 48 -5.47 -0.64 -17.50
C GLU A 48 -6.18 0.62 -16.96
N GLU A 49 -6.78 1.41 -17.85
CA GLU A 49 -7.58 2.58 -17.48
C GLU A 49 -8.78 2.20 -16.60
N LEU A 50 -9.54 1.16 -16.96
CA LEU A 50 -10.65 0.65 -16.17
C LEU A 50 -10.19 0.18 -14.79
N ASN A 51 -9.08 -0.55 -14.73
CA ASN A 51 -8.52 -1.02 -13.46
C ASN A 51 -8.10 0.15 -12.55
N LEU A 52 -7.54 1.20 -13.14
CA LEU A 52 -7.13 2.40 -12.41
C LEU A 52 -8.35 3.14 -11.83
N ILE A 53 -9.40 3.30 -12.64
CA ILE A 53 -10.65 3.93 -12.21
C ILE A 53 -11.34 3.12 -11.12
N ASN A 54 -11.44 1.80 -11.27
CA ASN A 54 -12.06 0.93 -10.26
C ASN A 54 -11.33 1.04 -8.91
N ARG A 55 -9.98 1.01 -8.91
CA ARG A 55 -9.20 1.21 -7.68
C ARG A 55 -9.48 2.57 -7.02
N ALA A 56 -9.61 3.62 -7.82
CA ALA A 56 -9.93 4.95 -7.29
C ALA A 56 -11.33 4.97 -6.67
N ILE A 57 -12.32 4.30 -7.28
CA ILE A 57 -13.67 4.16 -6.73
C ILE A 57 -13.63 3.39 -5.40
N ASP A 58 -12.95 2.25 -5.34
CA ASP A 58 -12.84 1.44 -4.12
C ASP A 58 -12.28 2.25 -2.94
N ILE A 59 -11.20 3.01 -3.19
CA ILE A 59 -10.58 3.90 -2.18
C ILE A 59 -11.57 4.98 -1.71
N LEU A 60 -12.32 5.57 -2.63
CA LEU A 60 -13.29 6.62 -2.31
C LEU A 60 -14.51 6.05 -1.57
N GLU A 61 -14.97 4.84 -1.88
CA GLU A 61 -16.04 4.17 -1.14
C GLU A 61 -15.63 3.87 0.30
N GLU A 62 -14.39 3.41 0.52
CA GLU A 62 -13.85 3.25 1.87
C GLU A 62 -13.80 4.58 2.62
N ALA A 63 -13.35 5.65 1.98
CA ALA A 63 -13.33 6.99 2.57
C ALA A 63 -14.73 7.52 2.87
N ALA A 64 -15.71 7.29 1.98
CA ALA A 64 -17.09 7.72 2.18
C ALA A 64 -17.74 7.06 3.40
N LYS A 65 -17.42 5.79 3.70
CA LYS A 65 -17.86 5.10 4.93
C LYS A 65 -17.39 5.79 6.21
N THR A 66 -16.28 6.55 6.15
CA THR A 66 -15.77 7.31 7.30
C THR A 66 -16.46 8.65 7.52
N GLY A 67 -17.50 8.97 6.73
CA GLY A 67 -18.38 10.13 6.95
C GLY A 67 -17.85 11.46 6.43
N VAL A 68 -16.74 11.44 5.68
CA VAL A 68 -16.18 12.65 5.06
C VAL A 68 -16.99 12.97 3.80
N SER A 69 -18.03 13.81 3.97
CA SER A 69 -18.80 14.38 2.87
C SER A 69 -18.51 15.88 2.80
N GLY A 70 -17.93 16.30 1.69
CA GLY A 70 -17.69 17.71 1.38
C GLY A 70 -18.42 18.08 0.09
N ASP A 71 -18.85 19.33 -0.01
CA ASP A 71 -19.48 19.86 -1.22
C ASP A 71 -18.49 19.80 -2.40
N ALA A 72 -18.80 18.99 -3.41
CA ALA A 72 -17.92 18.78 -4.54
C ALA A 72 -18.21 19.81 -5.65
N TYR A 73 -17.24 20.69 -5.91
CA TYR A 73 -17.19 21.45 -7.15
C TYR A 73 -16.75 20.50 -8.28
N ILE A 74 -17.67 20.19 -9.19
CA ILE A 74 -17.38 19.36 -10.35
C ILE A 74 -16.76 20.25 -11.44
N GLU A 75 -15.45 20.41 -11.38
CA GLU A 75 -14.71 20.94 -12.52
C GLU A 75 -14.62 19.85 -13.60
N LYS A 76 -14.75 20.22 -14.89
CA LYS A 76 -14.52 19.29 -16.02
C LYS A 76 -13.04 18.94 -16.11
N SER A 77 -12.59 18.09 -15.22
CA SER A 77 -11.26 17.50 -15.19
C SER A 77 -11.25 16.16 -15.93
N ASP A 78 -10.11 15.83 -16.52
CA ASP A 78 -9.86 14.51 -17.10
C ASP A 78 -9.93 13.44 -16.00
N PHE A 79 -10.88 12.52 -16.14
CA PHE A 79 -11.18 11.47 -15.16
C PHE A 79 -9.96 10.59 -14.86
N LEU A 80 -9.09 10.35 -15.84
CA LEU A 80 -7.86 9.58 -15.64
C LEU A 80 -6.88 10.30 -14.70
N THR A 81 -6.82 11.62 -14.81
CA THR A 81 -5.95 12.43 -13.99
C THR A 81 -6.43 12.46 -12.54
N VAL A 82 -7.75 12.58 -12.33
CA VAL A 82 -8.36 12.46 -11.00
C VAL A 82 -8.11 11.08 -10.40
N ALA A 83 -8.35 10.01 -11.16
CA ALA A 83 -8.17 8.65 -10.65
C ALA A 83 -6.69 8.36 -10.30
N ARG A 84 -5.73 8.85 -11.10
CA ARG A 84 -4.29 8.79 -10.77
C ARG A 84 -3.97 9.54 -9.49
N HIS A 85 -4.55 10.72 -9.31
CA HIS A 85 -4.34 11.53 -8.12
C HIS A 85 -4.85 10.83 -6.86
N VAL A 86 -6.08 10.27 -6.89
CA VAL A 86 -6.66 9.51 -5.77
C VAL A 86 -5.77 8.35 -5.35
N VAL A 87 -5.35 7.51 -6.32
CA VAL A 87 -4.46 6.37 -6.05
C VAL A 87 -3.11 6.85 -5.50
N GLY A 88 -2.57 7.94 -6.05
CA GLY A 88 -1.30 8.53 -5.60
C GLY A 88 -1.35 9.04 -4.15
N VAL A 89 -2.42 9.74 -3.78
CA VAL A 89 -2.62 10.25 -2.41
C VAL A 89 -2.80 9.09 -1.43
N SER A 90 -3.61 8.07 -1.78
CA SER A 90 -3.80 6.88 -0.93
C SER A 90 -2.48 6.19 -0.61
N ARG A 91 -1.64 5.96 -1.63
CA ARG A 91 -0.30 5.38 -1.44
C ARG A 91 0.58 6.24 -0.52
N LYS A 92 0.51 7.57 -0.64
CA LYS A 92 1.27 8.48 0.23
C LYS A 92 0.79 8.39 1.68
N ILE A 93 -0.52 8.26 1.91
CA ILE A 93 -1.09 8.06 3.25
C ILE A 93 -0.57 6.77 3.87
N GLU A 94 -0.55 5.67 3.14
CA GLU A 94 -0.01 4.39 3.61
C GLU A 94 1.47 4.50 4.00
N GLN A 95 2.30 5.10 3.13
CA GLN A 95 3.71 5.34 3.41
C GLN A 95 3.93 6.18 4.68
N LEU A 96 3.13 7.23 4.87
CA LEU A 96 3.22 8.07 6.05
C LEU A 96 2.78 7.33 7.33
N LYS A 97 1.74 6.49 7.24
CA LYS A 97 1.31 5.64 8.37
C LYS A 97 2.41 4.65 8.77
N GLU A 98 3.01 3.98 7.80
CA GLU A 98 4.11 3.04 8.05
C GLU A 98 5.33 3.77 8.64
N PHE A 99 5.69 4.93 8.10
CA PHE A 99 6.77 5.76 8.65
C PHE A 99 6.48 6.18 10.10
N SER A 100 5.25 6.60 10.39
CA SER A 100 4.83 6.97 11.74
C SER A 100 4.94 5.81 12.72
N LEU A 101 4.50 4.60 12.33
CA LEU A 101 4.59 3.39 13.16
C LEU A 101 6.04 2.99 13.43
N ASN A 102 6.89 3.06 12.41
CA ASN A 102 8.32 2.82 12.55
C ASN A 102 8.99 3.83 13.49
N LEU A 103 8.62 5.11 13.38
CA LEU A 103 9.13 6.16 14.24
C LEU A 103 8.67 5.96 15.70
N SER A 104 7.40 5.65 15.92
CA SER A 104 6.88 5.39 17.28
C SER A 104 7.54 4.17 17.92
N SER A 105 7.75 3.09 17.17
CA SER A 105 8.45 1.90 17.67
C SER A 105 9.91 2.21 18.05
N LYS A 106 10.61 3.00 17.23
CA LYS A 106 11.95 3.49 17.58
C LYS A 106 11.91 4.33 18.85
N ILE A 107 11.00 5.29 18.95
CA ILE A 107 10.86 6.13 20.15
C ILE A 107 10.62 5.28 21.39
N GLU A 108 9.73 4.29 21.34
CA GLU A 108 9.51 3.37 22.46
C GLU A 108 10.76 2.60 22.85
N THR A 109 11.52 2.12 21.86
CA THR A 109 12.79 1.42 22.09
C THR A 109 13.82 2.33 22.76
N TRP A 110 13.95 3.57 22.31
CA TRP A 110 14.91 4.54 22.86
C TRP A 110 14.46 5.15 24.19
N LYS A 111 13.15 5.19 24.47
CA LYS A 111 12.59 5.75 25.71
C LYS A 111 13.11 5.02 26.94
N ASP A 112 13.33 3.71 26.84
CA ASP A 112 13.86 2.91 27.95
C ASP A 112 15.35 3.20 28.23
N TRP A 113 16.07 3.91 27.35
CA TRP A 113 17.47 4.34 27.54
C TRP A 113 17.59 5.74 28.16
N GLY A 114 16.49 6.48 28.25
CA GLY A 114 16.47 7.83 28.82
C GLY A 114 17.13 8.89 27.92
N ASP A 115 17.44 10.02 28.54
CA ASP A 115 18.04 11.17 27.86
C ASP A 115 19.58 11.07 27.94
N PHE A 116 20.21 10.67 26.84
CA PHE A 116 21.67 10.59 26.74
C PHE A 116 22.16 11.35 25.51
N ASP A 117 23.28 12.05 25.65
CA ASP A 117 23.93 12.74 24.53
C ASP A 117 24.98 11.82 23.87
N PRO A 118 24.79 11.39 22.60
CA PRO A 118 25.77 10.57 21.88
C PRO A 118 27.16 11.21 21.82
N LYS A 119 27.27 12.54 21.86
CA LYS A 119 28.55 13.25 21.82
C LYS A 119 29.39 12.97 23.06
N GLN A 120 28.76 12.78 24.22
CA GLN A 120 29.47 12.43 25.46
C GLN A 120 30.04 11.01 25.39
N ILE A 121 29.33 10.07 24.77
CA ILE A 121 29.80 8.69 24.57
C ILE A 121 31.02 8.66 23.64
N ILE A 122 31.00 9.47 22.57
CA ILE A 122 32.13 9.57 21.63
C ILE A 122 33.35 10.21 22.31
N ALA A 123 33.16 11.29 23.06
CA ALA A 123 34.25 11.94 23.80
C ALA A 123 34.89 11.03 24.87
N LEU A 124 34.11 10.13 25.48
CA LEU A 124 34.64 9.12 26.41
C LEU A 124 35.41 8.03 25.68
N ARG A 125 34.97 7.63 24.48
CA ARG A 125 35.71 6.69 23.63
C ARG A 125 37.08 7.24 23.23
N GLU A 126 37.17 8.53 22.89
CA GLU A 126 38.44 9.20 22.57
C GLU A 126 39.42 9.23 23.75
N LYS A 127 38.90 9.20 24.99
CA LYS A 127 39.68 9.10 26.22
C LYS A 127 40.01 7.66 26.63
N GLY A 128 39.74 6.68 25.76
CA GLY A 128 39.99 5.25 26.01
C GLY A 128 38.91 4.53 26.81
N ILE A 129 37.78 5.18 27.10
CA ILE A 129 36.67 4.58 27.85
C ILE A 129 35.57 4.16 26.87
N SER A 130 35.46 2.85 26.60
CA SER A 130 34.42 2.31 25.73
C SER A 130 33.13 2.02 26.49
N ILE A 131 32.08 2.79 26.23
CA ILE A 131 30.73 2.51 26.74
C ILE A 131 29.97 1.69 25.70
N LYS A 132 29.34 0.59 26.14
CA LYS A 132 28.43 -0.22 25.34
C LYS A 132 27.11 -0.36 26.10
N LEU A 133 26.02 -0.11 25.39
CA LEU A 133 24.66 -0.24 25.87
C LEU A 133 24.21 -1.68 25.63
N PHE A 134 23.76 -2.37 26.68
CA PHE A 134 23.30 -3.75 26.60
C PHE A 134 21.94 -3.91 27.27
N HIS A 135 21.01 -4.57 26.58
CA HIS A 135 19.72 -4.95 27.14
C HIS A 135 19.81 -6.41 27.57
N ILE A 136 19.87 -6.67 28.88
CA ILE A 136 20.17 -8.00 29.43
C ILE A 136 19.07 -8.41 30.42
N PRO A 137 18.63 -9.68 30.42
CA PRO A 137 17.75 -10.20 31.46
C PRO A 137 18.44 -10.18 32.83
N GLU A 138 17.69 -9.81 33.87
CA GLU A 138 18.21 -9.54 35.21
C GLU A 138 19.03 -10.66 35.86
N LYS A 139 18.83 -11.90 35.40
CA LYS A 139 19.52 -13.10 35.88
C LYS A 139 21.00 -13.16 35.48
N ASP A 140 21.38 -12.50 34.38
CA ASP A 140 22.74 -12.58 33.80
C ASP A 140 23.67 -11.45 34.26
N ILE A 141 23.16 -10.47 35.02
CA ILE A 141 23.95 -9.35 35.58
C ILE A 141 25.08 -9.87 36.50
N ARG A 142 24.91 -11.05 37.09
CA ARG A 142 25.89 -11.64 38.03
C ARG A 142 27.06 -12.33 37.35
N ASN A 143 27.04 -12.50 36.02
CA ASN A 143 28.03 -13.30 35.29
C ASN A 143 29.09 -12.47 34.56
N PHE A 144 29.21 -11.17 34.85
CA PHE A 144 30.23 -10.32 34.25
C PHE A 144 31.58 -10.42 34.99
N CYS A 145 32.68 -10.43 34.23
CA CYS A 145 34.05 -10.43 34.76
C CYS A 145 34.30 -9.22 35.67
N GLN A 146 35.13 -9.40 36.71
CA GLN A 146 35.42 -8.41 37.75
C GLN A 146 36.03 -7.07 37.26
N ASP A 147 36.43 -6.97 35.98
CA ASP A 147 37.01 -5.76 35.37
C ASP A 147 35.99 -4.80 34.72
N VAL A 148 34.68 -5.09 34.79
CA VAL A 148 33.65 -4.26 34.14
C VAL A 148 32.76 -3.57 35.18
N ILE A 149 32.73 -2.24 35.15
CA ILE A 149 31.80 -1.44 35.95
C ILE A 149 30.44 -1.42 35.24
N VAL A 150 29.45 -2.12 35.81
CA VAL A 150 28.08 -2.14 35.29
C VAL A 150 27.25 -1.11 36.06
N LYS A 151 26.62 -0.18 35.34
CA LYS A 151 25.69 0.79 35.92
C LYS A 151 24.33 0.62 35.24
N THR A 152 23.32 0.30 36.03
CA THR A 152 21.94 0.15 35.57
C THR A 152 21.29 1.52 35.40
N PHE A 153 20.71 1.77 34.23
CA PHE A 153 20.02 3.02 33.91
C PHE A 153 18.50 2.84 34.01
N PHE A 154 17.96 1.68 33.63
CA PHE A 154 16.51 1.46 33.64
C PHE A 154 16.13 -0.01 33.87
N ARG A 155 15.07 -0.24 34.65
CA ARG A 155 14.60 -1.58 35.05
C ARG A 155 13.13 -1.73 34.72
N LYS A 156 12.78 -2.64 33.80
CA LYS A 156 11.39 -2.87 33.37
C LYS A 156 11.15 -4.34 33.08
N LYS A 157 10.09 -4.93 33.67
CA LYS A 157 9.61 -6.31 33.46
C LYS A 157 10.72 -7.39 33.43
N GLY A 158 11.68 -7.35 34.35
CA GLY A 158 12.73 -8.38 34.48
C GLY A 158 13.89 -8.28 33.48
N MET A 159 13.95 -7.20 32.71
CA MET A 159 15.09 -6.82 31.87
C MET A 159 15.68 -5.50 32.35
N VAL A 160 16.99 -5.37 32.17
CA VAL A 160 17.80 -4.27 32.68
C VAL A 160 18.58 -3.66 31.52
N ASN A 161 18.45 -2.33 31.37
CA ASN A 161 19.22 -1.47 30.47
C ASN A 161 20.26 -0.67 31.26
#